data_AF-A0A7S1ZQR4-F1
#
_entry.id   AF-A0A7S1ZQR4-F1
#
_cell.length_a   1.000
_cell.length_b   1.000
_cell.length_c   1.000
_cell.angle_alpha   90.00
_cell.angle_beta   90.00
_cell.angle_gamma   90.00
#
_symmetry.space_group_name_H-M   'P 1'
#
loop_
_entity.id
_entity.type
_entity.pdbx_description
1 polymer ?
#
loop_
_entity_poly.entity_id
_entity_poly.type
_entity_poly.pdbx_seq_one_letter_code
_entity_poly.pdbx_strand_id
1 'polypeptide(L)'
;RSWSVHIDQSLENLFRGYHVGMQTGDIEFAMFNAFNYLVHSFVCGRKLVKLKRELDLFGEKMVEYKQIGFHNLIRQMQLVVSYLLISNDSSSLLSGQNTEIKDLLDQATKGNDTFAICHVYIFGYIEAYIFGEYELAADMIR
;
A
#
# COMPACT_ATOMS: atom_id res chain seq x y z
N ARG A 1 14.19 16.94 9.44
CA ARG A 1 12.98 17.76 9.79
C ARG A 1 11.65 17.02 9.51
N SER A 2 11.64 15.72 9.18
CA SER A 2 10.41 15.01 8.76
C SER A 2 9.51 14.56 9.91
N TRP A 3 10.07 14.14 11.05
CA TRP A 3 9.32 13.51 12.15
C TRP A 3 8.48 14.47 13.02
N SER A 4 8.71 15.78 12.96
CA SER A 4 7.97 16.78 13.77
C SER A 4 6.80 17.41 13.03
N VAL A 5 6.58 17.04 11.76
CA VAL A 5 5.59 17.64 10.88
C VAL A 5 4.55 16.58 10.51
N HIS A 6 3.29 16.97 10.48
CA HIS A 6 2.21 16.05 10.14
C HIS A 6 2.41 15.47 8.73
N ILE A 7 2.25 14.15 8.61
CA ILE A 7 2.52 13.41 7.37
C ILE A 7 1.67 13.90 6.18
N ASP A 8 0.49 14.46 6.42
CA ASP A 8 -0.35 15.11 5.39
C ASP A 8 0.38 16.21 4.61
N GLN A 9 1.33 16.92 5.24
CA GLN A 9 2.10 17.98 4.57
C GLN A 9 3.08 17.43 3.51
N SER A 10 3.32 16.11 3.52
CA SER A 10 4.14 15.48 2.50
C SER A 10 3.38 15.18 1.20
N LEU A 11 2.03 15.10 1.25
CA LEU A 11 1.23 14.63 0.10
C LEU A 11 1.41 15.53 -1.12
N GLU A 12 1.41 16.85 -0.93
CA GLU A 12 1.62 17.81 -2.02
C GLU A 12 3.01 17.65 -2.66
N ASN A 13 4.04 17.50 -1.83
CA ASN A 13 5.41 17.34 -2.31
C ASN A 13 5.61 16.02 -3.05
N LEU A 14 5.02 14.92 -2.56
CA LEU A 14 5.05 13.62 -3.23
C LEU A 14 4.30 13.67 -4.56
N PHE A 15 3.12 14.26 -4.60
CA PHE A 15 2.36 14.41 -5.84
C PHE A 15 3.10 15.29 -6.86
N ARG A 16 3.75 16.36 -6.41
CA ARG A 16 4.64 17.17 -7.25
C ARG A 16 5.85 16.36 -7.74
N GLY A 17 6.46 15.55 -6.88
CA GLY A 17 7.58 14.67 -7.24
C GLY A 17 7.20 13.68 -8.33
N TYR A 18 6.00 13.08 -8.26
CA TYR A 18 5.43 12.27 -9.34
C TYR A 18 5.39 13.04 -10.66
N HIS A 19 4.81 14.25 -10.67
CA HIS A 19 4.71 15.05 -11.90
C HIS A 19 6.07 15.44 -12.48
N VAL A 20 7.02 15.83 -11.63
CA VAL A 20 8.38 16.16 -12.08
C VAL A 20 9.05 14.94 -12.71
N GLY A 21 9.01 13.78 -12.06
CA GLY A 21 9.57 12.54 -12.61
C GLY A 21 8.95 12.17 -13.96
N MET A 22 7.62 12.30 -14.09
CA MET A 22 6.94 12.08 -15.37
C MET A 22 7.39 13.06 -16.46
N GLN A 23 7.60 14.34 -16.12
CA GLN A 23 8.04 15.38 -17.07
C GLN A 23 9.49 15.19 -17.50
N THR A 24 10.36 14.75 -16.60
CA THR A 24 11.80 14.57 -16.88
C THR A 24 12.14 13.18 -17.42
N GLY A 25 11.17 12.27 -17.48
CA GLY A 25 11.38 10.88 -17.89
C GLY A 25 12.00 10.00 -16.79
N ASP A 26 12.08 10.49 -15.56
CA ASP A 26 12.50 9.71 -14.39
C ASP A 26 11.30 8.90 -13.86
N ILE A 27 10.99 7.82 -14.56
CA ILE A 27 9.82 6.98 -14.32
C ILE A 27 9.90 6.25 -12.98
N GLU A 28 11.09 5.78 -12.60
CA GLU A 28 11.28 5.09 -11.33
C GLU A 28 11.00 6.04 -10.16
N PHE A 29 11.56 7.25 -10.19
CA PHE A 29 11.30 8.24 -9.15
C PHE A 29 9.84 8.73 -9.18
N ALA A 30 9.21 8.82 -10.35
CA ALA A 30 7.79 9.11 -10.44
C ALA A 30 6.94 8.05 -9.71
N MET A 31 7.16 6.76 -10.00
CA MET A 31 6.40 5.68 -9.35
C MET A 31 6.72 5.54 -7.87
N PHE A 32 7.96 5.80 -7.46
CA PHE A 32 8.33 5.90 -6.04
C PHE A 32 7.51 6.97 -5.33
N ASN A 33 7.40 8.17 -5.91
CA ASN A 33 6.60 9.26 -5.33
C ASN A 33 5.11 8.93 -5.31
N ALA A 34 4.58 8.31 -6.37
CA ALA A 34 3.19 7.87 -6.41
C ALA A 34 2.88 6.83 -5.33
N PHE A 35 3.75 5.82 -5.18
CA PHE A 35 3.64 4.81 -4.12
C PHE A 35 3.61 5.46 -2.73
N ASN A 36 4.58 6.33 -2.43
CA ASN A 36 4.63 7.02 -1.13
C ASN A 36 3.41 7.93 -0.91
N TYR A 37 2.92 8.62 -1.94
CA TYR A 37 1.68 9.41 -1.86
C TYR A 37 0.49 8.54 -1.43
N LEU A 38 0.37 7.32 -1.97
CA LEU A 38 -0.73 6.40 -1.65
C LEU A 38 -0.62 5.85 -0.23
N VAL A 39 0.59 5.43 0.19
CA VAL A 39 0.85 5.00 1.57
C VAL A 39 0.53 6.12 2.56
N HIS A 40 1.01 7.33 2.30
CA HIS A 40 0.77 8.46 3.18
C HIS A 40 -0.71 8.86 3.20
N SER A 41 -1.40 8.76 2.06
CA SER A 41 -2.85 9.03 1.98
C SER A 41 -3.66 8.04 2.83
N PHE A 42 -3.27 6.76 2.83
CA PHE A 42 -3.86 5.74 3.70
C PHE A 42 -3.63 6.08 5.17
N VAL A 43 -2.39 6.31 5.59
CA VAL A 43 -2.02 6.60 6.99
C VAL A 43 -2.63 7.92 7.50
N CYS A 44 -2.84 8.91 6.62
CA CYS A 44 -3.55 10.16 6.97
C CYS A 44 -5.06 9.96 7.18
N GLY A 45 -5.62 8.77 6.94
CA GLY A 45 -7.05 8.54 7.01
C GLY A 45 -7.84 9.25 5.90
N ARG A 46 -7.24 9.43 4.71
CA ARG A 46 -8.00 9.93 3.54
C ARG A 46 -9.17 8.98 3.26
N LYS A 47 -10.28 9.52 2.76
CA LYS A 47 -11.49 8.73 2.48
C LYS A 47 -11.15 7.52 1.60
N LEU A 48 -11.43 6.32 2.10
CA LEU A 48 -11.07 5.05 1.43
C LEU A 48 -11.61 4.96 0.00
N VAL A 49 -12.82 5.45 -0.27
CA VAL A 49 -13.40 5.48 -1.63
C VAL A 49 -12.55 6.31 -2.60
N LYS A 50 -11.97 7.43 -2.13
CA LYS A 50 -11.07 8.26 -2.96
C LYS A 50 -9.74 7.54 -3.16
N LEU A 51 -9.16 7.02 -2.08
CA LEU A 51 -7.89 6.30 -2.11
C LEU A 51 -7.96 5.09 -3.03
N LYS A 52 -9.06 4.33 -3.02
CA LYS A 52 -9.24 3.17 -3.91
C LYS A 52 -9.13 3.55 -5.38
N ARG A 53 -9.76 4.65 -5.79
CA ARG A 53 -9.66 5.16 -7.17
C ARG A 53 -8.25 5.59 -7.53
N GLU A 54 -7.54 6.23 -6.59
CA GLU A 54 -6.15 6.63 -6.79
C GLU A 54 -5.23 5.40 -6.90
N LEU A 55 -5.42 4.39 -6.03
CA LEU A 55 -4.70 3.11 -6.09
C LEU A 55 -4.92 2.40 -7.43
N ASP A 56 -6.14 2.38 -7.95
CA ASP A 56 -6.45 1.76 -9.25
C ASP A 56 -5.74 2.49 -10.39
N LEU A 57 -5.86 3.81 -10.44
CA LEU A 57 -5.23 4.67 -11.46
C LEU A 57 -3.71 4.52 -11.48
N PHE A 58 -3.06 4.59 -10.31
CA PHE A 58 -1.61 4.44 -10.23
C PHE A 58 -1.16 3.00 -10.45
N GLY A 59 -1.97 2.01 -10.05
CA GLY A 59 -1.72 0.60 -10.33
C GLY A 59 -1.64 0.33 -11.83
N GLU A 60 -2.58 0.87 -12.61
CA GLU A 60 -2.58 0.80 -14.08
C GLU A 60 -1.33 1.45 -14.69
N LYS A 61 -0.99 2.66 -14.22
CA LYS A 61 0.23 3.36 -14.66
C LYS A 61 1.49 2.56 -14.37
N MET A 62 1.58 1.92 -13.21
CA MET A 62 2.76 1.11 -12.88
C MET A 62 2.90 -0.10 -13.80
N VAL A 63 1.79 -0.70 -14.25
CA VAL A 63 1.82 -1.74 -15.29
C VAL A 63 2.27 -1.16 -16.62
N GLU A 64 1.67 -0.04 -17.05
CA GLU A 64 2.01 0.67 -18.30
C GLU A 64 3.51 0.96 -18.41
N TYR A 65 4.11 1.44 -17.31
CA TYR A 65 5.52 1.79 -17.21
C TYR A 65 6.43 0.65 -16.75
N LYS A 66 5.92 -0.59 -16.69
CA LYS A 66 6.65 -1.81 -16.32
C LYS A 66 7.30 -1.78 -14.93
N GLN A 67 6.72 -1.02 -14.00
CA GLN A 67 7.16 -0.87 -12.61
C GLN A 67 6.49 -1.94 -11.73
N ILE A 68 6.81 -3.21 -11.99
CA ILE A 68 6.13 -4.36 -11.38
C ILE A 68 6.31 -4.42 -9.85
N GLY A 69 7.48 -4.05 -9.33
CA GLY A 69 7.71 -4.00 -7.88
C GLY A 69 6.73 -3.06 -7.16
N PHE A 70 6.60 -1.82 -7.66
CA PHE A 70 5.62 -0.86 -7.12
C PHE A 70 4.18 -1.30 -7.35
N HIS A 71 3.89 -1.92 -8.50
CA HIS A 71 2.56 -2.48 -8.77
C HIS A 71 2.17 -3.54 -7.73
N ASN A 72 3.06 -4.48 -7.40
CA ASN A 72 2.79 -5.52 -6.41
C ASN A 72 2.50 -4.94 -5.02
N LEU A 73 3.24 -3.90 -4.61
CA LEU A 73 3.02 -3.20 -3.34
C LEU A 73 1.64 -2.52 -3.30
N ILE A 74 1.27 -1.80 -4.36
CA ILE A 74 -0.04 -1.15 -4.45
C ILE A 74 -1.18 -2.15 -4.62
N ARG A 75 -0.94 -3.28 -5.30
CA ARG A 75 -1.93 -4.34 -5.45
C ARG A 75 -2.34 -4.89 -4.09
N GLN A 76 -1.37 -5.09 -3.20
CA GLN A 76 -1.65 -5.47 -1.82
C GLN A 76 -2.50 -4.42 -1.09
N MET A 77 -2.18 -3.12 -1.23
CA MET A 77 -3.02 -2.05 -0.67
C MET A 77 -4.42 -2.00 -1.26
N GLN A 78 -4.58 -2.24 -2.57
CA GLN A 78 -5.89 -2.28 -3.24
C GLN A 78 -6.79 -3.35 -2.61
N LEU A 79 -6.23 -4.53 -2.30
CA LEU A 79 -6.97 -5.62 -1.66
C LEU A 79 -7.43 -5.22 -0.26
N VAL A 80 -6.53 -4.68 0.56
CA VAL A 80 -6.86 -4.19 1.92
C VAL A 80 -7.92 -3.10 1.87
N VAL A 81 -7.75 -2.08 1.02
CA VAL A 81 -8.72 -0.98 0.91
C VAL A 81 -10.08 -1.47 0.38
N SER A 82 -10.09 -2.42 -0.57
CA SER A 82 -11.34 -3.02 -1.06
C SER A 82 -12.06 -3.77 0.05
N TYR A 83 -11.30 -4.52 0.85
CA TYR A 83 -11.85 -5.27 1.96
C TYR A 83 -12.46 -4.35 3.03
N LEU A 84 -11.74 -3.30 3.43
CA LEU A 84 -12.23 -2.27 4.35
C LEU A 84 -13.47 -1.52 3.84
N LEU A 85 -13.67 -1.44 2.52
CA LEU A 85 -14.84 -0.78 1.91
C LEU A 85 -16.07 -1.69 1.82
N ILE A 86 -15.87 -3.00 1.65
CA ILE A 86 -16.94 -3.97 1.37
C ILE A 86 -17.36 -4.72 2.65
N SER A 87 -16.42 -4.95 3.57
CA SER A 87 -16.65 -5.88 4.66
C SER A 87 -17.70 -5.38 5.65
N ASN A 88 -18.78 -6.14 5.77
CA ASN A 88 -19.66 -6.16 6.95
C ASN A 88 -19.22 -7.24 7.96
N ASP A 89 -18.22 -8.06 7.60
CA ASP A 89 -17.68 -9.15 8.42
C ASP A 89 -16.45 -8.69 9.19
N SER A 90 -16.32 -9.23 10.40
CA SER A 90 -15.36 -8.81 11.42
C SER A 90 -14.06 -9.62 11.43
N SER A 91 -13.52 -9.98 10.26
CA SER A 91 -12.30 -10.80 10.18
C SER A 91 -11.30 -10.22 9.19
N SER A 92 -10.00 -10.25 9.44
CA SER A 92 -9.02 -9.64 8.53
C SER A 92 -8.83 -10.42 7.23
N LEU A 93 -8.43 -9.74 6.16
CA LEU A 93 -8.09 -10.39 4.89
C LEU A 93 -6.85 -11.29 5.00
N LEU A 94 -6.03 -11.15 6.05
CA LEU A 94 -4.90 -12.03 6.36
C LEU A 94 -5.25 -13.21 7.27
N SER A 95 -6.27 -13.11 8.13
CA SER A 95 -6.84 -14.30 8.80
C SER A 95 -7.60 -15.17 7.81
N GLY A 96 -8.22 -14.52 6.82
CA GLY A 96 -8.82 -15.15 5.64
C GLY A 96 -7.76 -15.68 4.68
N GLN A 97 -8.03 -16.82 4.07
CA GLN A 97 -7.15 -17.47 3.09
C GLN A 97 -7.09 -16.72 1.74
N ASN A 98 -6.85 -15.40 1.73
CA ASN A 98 -6.75 -14.65 0.49
C ASN A 98 -5.54 -15.16 -0.31
N THR A 99 -5.83 -15.87 -1.39
CA THR A 99 -4.81 -16.53 -2.22
C THR A 99 -3.90 -15.50 -2.88
N GLU A 100 -4.42 -14.34 -3.24
CA GLU A 100 -3.64 -13.31 -3.92
C GLU A 100 -2.59 -12.66 -3.00
N ILE A 101 -2.92 -12.42 -1.72
CA ILE A 101 -1.91 -11.94 -0.76
C ILE A 101 -0.85 -13.01 -0.49
N LYS A 102 -1.24 -14.29 -0.41
CA LYS A 102 -0.29 -15.39 -0.26
C LYS A 102 0.66 -15.47 -1.45
N ASP A 103 0.14 -15.30 -2.66
CA ASP A 103 0.94 -15.29 -3.88
C ASP A 103 1.92 -14.09 -3.91
N LEU A 104 1.47 -12.91 -3.49
CA LEU A 104 2.33 -11.72 -3.38
C LEU A 104 3.45 -11.94 -2.33
N LEU A 105 3.12 -12.54 -1.19
CA LEU A 105 4.09 -12.86 -0.14
C LEU A 105 5.10 -13.93 -0.56
N ASP A 106 4.65 -14.99 -1.25
CA ASP A 106 5.50 -16.04 -1.78
C ASP A 106 6.46 -15.49 -2.86
N GLN A 107 5.95 -14.64 -3.77
CA GLN A 107 6.78 -13.94 -4.75
C GLN A 107 7.85 -13.08 -4.08
N ALA A 108 7.47 -12.27 -3.07
CA ALA A 108 8.42 -11.44 -2.34
C ALA A 108 9.47 -12.28 -1.60
N THR A 109 9.07 -13.40 -1.00
CA THR A 109 9.96 -14.34 -0.31
C THR A 109 10.96 -14.97 -1.26
N LYS A 110 10.51 -15.47 -2.42
CA LYS A 110 11.38 -16.02 -3.46
C LYS A 110 12.34 -14.99 -4.03
N GLY A 111 11.90 -13.74 -4.14
CA GLY A 111 12.71 -12.61 -4.58
C GLY A 111 13.67 -12.04 -3.53
N ASN A 112 13.60 -12.53 -2.28
CA ASN A 112 14.29 -11.93 -1.12
C ASN A 112 13.99 -10.43 -0.97
N ASP A 113 12.78 -10.01 -1.34
CA ASP A 113 12.31 -8.63 -1.23
C ASP A 113 11.76 -8.39 0.18
N THR A 114 12.69 -8.10 1.10
CA THR A 114 12.34 -7.83 2.50
C THR A 114 11.38 -6.64 2.64
N PHE A 115 11.45 -5.66 1.73
CA PHE A 115 10.57 -4.50 1.78
C PHE A 115 9.12 -4.90 1.48
N ALA A 116 8.88 -5.66 0.42
CA ALA A 116 7.54 -6.15 0.09
C ALA A 116 6.98 -7.08 1.17
N ILE A 117 7.82 -7.94 1.76
CA ILE A 117 7.41 -8.80 2.89
C ILE A 117 6.96 -7.94 4.07
N CYS A 118 7.78 -6.98 4.52
CA CYS A 118 7.43 -6.07 5.61
C CYS A 118 6.16 -5.28 5.29
N HIS A 119 5.99 -4.83 4.06
CA HIS A 119 4.81 -4.09 3.63
C HIS A 119 3.53 -4.91 3.78
N VAL A 120 3.53 -6.18 3.36
CA VAL A 120 2.39 -7.10 3.54
C VAL A 120 2.02 -7.21 5.02
N TYR A 121 3.01 -7.47 5.89
CA TYR A 121 2.76 -7.64 7.33
C TYR A 121 2.30 -6.35 8.03
N ILE A 122 2.84 -5.17 7.68
CA ILE A 122 2.44 -3.89 8.29
C ILE A 122 0.97 -3.58 8.00
N PHE A 123 0.57 -3.67 6.73
CA PHE A 123 -0.82 -3.40 6.35
C PHE A 123 -1.77 -4.47 6.88
N GLY A 124 -1.30 -5.71 6.93
CA GLY A 124 -1.95 -6.80 7.63
C GLY A 124 -2.24 -6.55 9.09
N TYR A 125 -1.22 -6.11 9.82
CA TYR A 125 -1.33 -5.70 11.22
C TYR A 125 -2.37 -4.60 11.40
N ILE A 126 -2.32 -3.55 10.56
CA ILE A 126 -3.29 -2.44 10.62
C ILE A 126 -4.71 -2.94 10.40
N GLU A 127 -4.91 -3.82 9.42
CA GLU A 127 -6.20 -4.40 9.12
C GLU A 127 -6.75 -5.26 10.27
N ALA A 128 -5.96 -6.22 10.77
CA ALA A 128 -6.33 -7.06 11.91
C ALA A 128 -6.69 -6.22 13.14
N TYR A 129 -5.93 -5.16 13.39
CA TYR A 129 -6.23 -4.21 14.46
C TYR A 129 -7.57 -3.49 14.25
N ILE A 130 -7.90 -3.07 13.02
CA ILE A 130 -9.18 -2.41 12.69
C ILE A 130 -10.36 -3.36 12.93
N PHE A 131 -10.22 -4.65 12.61
CA PHE A 131 -11.27 -5.65 12.83
C PHE A 131 -11.31 -6.22 14.26
N GLY A 132 -10.41 -5.80 15.14
CA GLY A 132 -10.37 -6.25 16.54
C GLY A 132 -9.69 -7.60 16.76
N GLU A 133 -8.98 -8.14 15.76
CA GLU A 133 -8.20 -9.38 15.84
C GLU A 133 -6.82 -9.11 16.48
N TYR A 134 -6.82 -8.68 17.75
CA TYR A 134 -5.60 -8.17 18.41
C TYR A 134 -4.52 -9.24 18.62
N GLU A 135 -4.88 -10.49 18.92
CA GLU A 135 -3.87 -11.55 19.05
C GLU A 135 -3.16 -11.82 17.72
N LEU A 136 -3.92 -11.87 16.62
CA LEU A 136 -3.36 -12.03 15.28
C LEU A 136 -2.44 -10.86 14.92
N ALA A 137 -2.88 -9.62 15.19
CA ALA A 137 -2.06 -8.45 14.96
C ALA A 137 -0.75 -8.52 15.77
N ALA A 138 -0.79 -8.94 17.03
CA ALA A 138 0.39 -9.09 17.87
C ALA A 138 1.37 -10.15 17.34
N ASP A 139 0.89 -11.25 16.75
CA ASP A 139 1.73 -12.29 16.19
C ASP A 139 2.43 -11.89 14.88
N MET A 140 1.86 -10.94 14.12
CA MET A 140 2.49 -10.41 12.89
C MET A 140 3.70 -9.51 13.15
N ILE A 141 3.86 -9.00 14.36
CA ILE A 141 4.94 -8.07 14.76
C ILE A 141 5.98 -8.72 15.70
N ARG A 142 5.80 -10.01 16.02
CA ARG A 142 6.72 -10.82 16.83
C ARG A 142 7.76 -11.51 15.96
#